data_AF-A0A932GA03-F1
#
_entry.id   AF-A0A932GA03-F1
#
_cell.length_a   1.000
_cell.length_b   1.000
_cell.length_c   1.000
_cell.angle_alpha   90.00
_cell.angle_beta   90.00
_cell.angle_gamma   90.00
#
_symmetry.space_group_name_H-M   'P 1'
#
loop_
_entity.id
_entity.type
_entity.pdbx_description
1 polymer ?
#
loop_
_entity_poly.entity_id
_entity_poly.type
_entity_poly.pdbx_seq_one_letter_code
_entity_poly.pdbx_strand_id
1 'polypeptide(L)'
;MDEMRRKSFIAGLTVVVVAFLLALGATALLRPRRTTPAAPVPNPNGYDDLARAGRMLTEDVLGFSKMSREELRAFVEKNDDALKLARLGLSRECGVPTNVSPTWLNPHAGDLSAIKYLAYTFVAEGRLAELEGRSGDAVRSYLDAVHLGHTAFRGGPMMWSLVAWACETIGLDPLQRVITRLDANGCRQTIGALETLEANRGTYAQVIRQEKAWARKALGWRGRIEMLVEVKELTKTRLDLKKKMDDSATRSRVLIIDLAVRAYELEKGERPKNWSLLVPDYLRSIPHDPVTGTDLAYSF
;
A
#
# COMPACT_ATOMS: atom_id res chain seq x y z
N MET A 1 35.85 62.02 -1.70
CA MET A 1 35.66 60.72 -1.02
C MET A 1 34.27 60.19 -1.42
N ASP A 2 33.96 60.12 -2.70
CA ASP A 2 34.46 59.26 -3.79
C ASP A 2 33.56 58.03 -3.93
N GLU A 3 32.55 58.19 -4.78
CA GLU A 3 31.47 57.24 -5.08
C GLU A 3 32.01 55.85 -5.46
N MET A 4 33.22 55.82 -6.02
CA MET A 4 33.97 54.61 -6.38
C MET A 4 34.35 53.77 -5.16
N ARG A 5 34.76 54.41 -4.04
CA ARG A 5 35.01 53.72 -2.76
C ARG A 5 33.73 53.14 -2.16
N ARG A 6 32.60 53.84 -2.29
CA ARG A 6 31.29 53.35 -1.80
C ARG A 6 30.81 52.12 -2.58
N LYS A 7 30.93 52.14 -3.92
CA LYS A 7 30.58 50.99 -4.78
C LYS A 7 31.47 49.78 -4.50
N SER A 8 32.78 50.00 -4.33
CA SER A 8 33.74 48.93 -4.00
C SER A 8 33.48 48.32 -2.61
N PHE A 9 33.11 49.15 -1.62
CA PHE A 9 32.74 48.69 -0.29
C PHE A 9 31.44 47.87 -0.29
N ILE A 10 30.40 48.32 -1.01
CA ILE A 10 29.14 47.57 -1.16
C ILE A 10 29.37 46.24 -1.89
N ALA A 11 30.18 46.22 -2.95
CA ALA A 11 30.53 45.00 -3.65
C ALA A 11 31.28 44.00 -2.74
N GLY A 12 32.25 44.50 -1.96
CA GLY A 12 32.96 43.70 -0.96
C GLY A 12 32.04 43.12 0.12
N LEU A 13 31.14 43.94 0.68
CA LEU A 13 30.15 43.50 1.66
C LEU A 13 29.21 42.43 1.08
N THR A 14 28.75 42.61 -0.16
CA THR A 14 27.90 41.64 -0.86
C THR A 14 28.59 40.29 -1.01
N VAL A 15 29.87 40.27 -1.42
CA VAL A 15 30.65 39.03 -1.53
C VAL A 15 30.77 38.32 -0.19
N VAL A 16 31.04 39.07 0.89
CA VAL A 16 31.17 38.51 2.24
C VAL A 16 29.84 37.93 2.73
N VAL A 17 28.73 38.63 2.51
CA VAL A 17 27.39 38.15 2.89
C VAL A 17 27.04 36.88 2.12
N VAL A 18 27.29 36.84 0.81
CA VAL A 18 27.05 35.64 -0.01
C VAL A 18 27.92 34.47 0.48
N ALA A 19 29.22 34.69 0.72
CA ALA A 19 30.11 33.66 1.24
C ALA A 19 29.67 33.13 2.62
N PHE A 20 29.20 34.02 3.50
CA PHE A 20 28.68 33.65 4.81
C PHE A 20 27.38 32.84 4.71
N LEU A 21 26.45 33.22 3.83
CA LEU A 21 25.22 32.46 3.57
C LEU A 21 25.52 31.09 2.94
N LEU A 22 26.50 31.00 2.03
CA LEU A 22 26.96 29.73 1.47
C LEU A 22 27.61 28.83 2.53
N ALA A 23 28.41 29.40 3.44
CA ALA A 23 29.00 28.66 4.56
C ALA A 23 27.94 28.19 5.57
N LEU A 24 26.93 29.00 5.87
CA LEU A 24 25.77 28.61 6.67
C LEU A 24 24.95 27.50 5.99
N GLY A 25 24.71 27.62 4.67
CA GLY A 25 24.06 26.59 3.88
C GLY A 25 24.84 25.28 3.86
N ALA A 26 26.15 25.35 3.63
CA ALA A 26 27.05 24.20 3.64
C ALA A 26 27.12 23.55 5.03
N THR A 27 27.22 24.31 6.10
CA THR A 27 27.21 23.77 7.47
C THR A 27 25.86 23.16 7.84
N ALA A 28 24.74 23.74 7.41
CA ALA A 28 23.42 23.13 7.58
C ALA A 28 23.26 21.83 6.77
N LEU A 29 23.84 21.76 5.56
CA LEU A 29 23.82 20.58 4.68
C LEU A 29 24.79 19.48 5.12
N LEU A 30 25.94 19.83 5.68
CA LEU A 30 27.01 18.90 6.06
C LEU A 30 26.92 18.46 7.53
N ARG A 31 26.27 19.25 8.41
CA ARG A 31 26.10 18.83 9.81
C ARG A 31 25.29 17.52 9.85
N PRO A 32 25.82 16.47 10.50
CA PRO A 32 25.03 15.28 10.80
C PRO A 32 23.98 15.68 11.84
N ARG A 33 22.72 15.84 11.42
CA ARG A 33 21.61 15.87 12.39
C ARG A 33 21.50 14.49 13.01
N ARG A 34 21.28 14.44 14.33
CA ARG A 34 20.95 13.20 15.05
C ARG A 34 19.86 12.47 14.27
N THR A 35 20.21 11.32 13.70
CA THR A 35 19.25 10.44 13.07
C THR A 35 18.44 9.81 14.18
N THR A 36 17.12 9.99 14.17
CA THR A 36 16.26 9.19 15.03
C THR A 36 16.51 7.72 14.68
N PRO A 37 16.80 6.85 15.67
CA PRO A 37 16.91 5.42 15.45
C PRO A 37 15.69 4.94 14.65
N ALA A 38 15.89 4.03 13.71
CA ALA A 38 14.76 3.35 13.09
C ALA A 38 13.93 2.69 14.21
N ALA A 39 12.60 2.70 14.08
CA ALA A 39 11.78 1.91 14.97
C ALA A 39 12.23 0.44 14.86
N PRO A 40 12.35 -0.29 15.98
CA PRO A 40 12.67 -1.71 15.92
C PRO A 40 11.58 -2.42 15.12
N VAL A 41 12.00 -3.35 14.25
CA VAL A 41 11.04 -4.23 13.58
C VAL A 41 10.46 -5.25 14.57
N PRO A 42 9.22 -5.72 14.35
CA PRO A 42 8.63 -6.75 15.20
C PRO A 42 9.50 -8.02 15.27
N ASN A 43 9.40 -8.78 16.36
CA ASN A 43 10.07 -10.07 16.50
C ASN A 43 9.14 -11.08 17.20
N PRO A 44 8.60 -12.10 16.50
CA PRO A 44 8.82 -12.39 15.08
C PRO A 44 8.19 -11.35 14.13
N ASN A 45 8.80 -11.15 12.96
CA ASN A 45 8.31 -10.23 11.94
C ASN A 45 7.53 -10.98 10.85
N GLY A 46 6.27 -10.64 10.63
CA GLY A 46 5.48 -11.24 9.56
C GLY A 46 6.07 -10.98 8.16
N TYR A 47 6.81 -9.88 7.98
CA TYR A 47 7.51 -9.58 6.71
C TYR A 47 8.46 -10.71 6.29
N ASP A 48 9.17 -11.30 7.25
CA ASP A 48 10.16 -12.35 6.97
C ASP A 48 9.49 -13.64 6.52
N ASP A 49 8.33 -13.97 7.12
CA ASP A 49 7.50 -15.10 6.70
C ASP A 49 6.92 -14.90 5.31
N LEU A 50 6.44 -13.69 5.00
CA LEU A 50 5.91 -13.33 3.69
C LEU A 50 7.00 -13.38 2.60
N ALA A 51 8.18 -12.82 2.88
CA ALA A 51 9.30 -12.88 1.94
C ALA A 51 9.76 -14.33 1.71
N ARG A 52 9.80 -15.16 2.77
CA ARG A 52 10.11 -16.59 2.65
C ARG A 52 9.05 -17.34 1.85
N ALA A 53 7.76 -17.11 2.11
CA ALA A 53 6.66 -17.70 1.37
C ALA A 53 6.73 -17.35 -0.12
N GLY A 54 6.99 -16.08 -0.46
CA GLY A 54 7.13 -15.66 -1.86
C GLY A 54 8.28 -16.35 -2.59
N ARG A 55 9.38 -16.69 -1.89
CA ARG A 55 10.52 -17.44 -2.45
C ARG A 55 10.26 -18.94 -2.58
N MET A 56 9.24 -19.47 -1.93
CA MET A 56 8.82 -20.87 -2.07
C MET A 56 7.93 -21.09 -3.29
N LEU A 57 7.43 -20.01 -3.90
CA LEU A 57 6.52 -20.10 -5.03
C LEU A 57 7.16 -20.76 -6.25
N THR A 58 6.36 -21.50 -6.97
CA THR A 58 6.77 -22.16 -8.22
C THR A 58 6.82 -21.16 -9.39
N GLU A 59 7.43 -21.57 -10.50
CA GLU A 59 7.42 -20.80 -11.73
C GLU A 59 5.99 -20.61 -12.30
N ASP A 60 5.82 -19.60 -13.17
CA ASP A 60 4.58 -19.23 -13.87
C ASP A 60 3.38 -18.78 -13.00
N VAL A 61 3.64 -18.05 -11.92
CA VAL A 61 2.59 -17.44 -11.08
C VAL A 61 1.66 -16.51 -11.88
N LEU A 62 2.14 -15.88 -12.96
CA LEU A 62 1.34 -14.93 -13.74
C LEU A 62 0.42 -15.61 -14.78
N GLY A 63 0.69 -16.86 -15.13
CA GLY A 63 -0.07 -17.63 -16.12
C GLY A 63 -1.38 -18.24 -15.61
N PHE A 64 -1.65 -18.20 -14.29
CA PHE A 64 -2.76 -18.93 -13.66
C PHE A 64 -4.14 -18.67 -14.28
N SER A 65 -4.37 -17.46 -14.81
CA SER A 65 -5.65 -17.07 -15.42
C SER A 65 -6.04 -17.90 -16.65
N LYS A 66 -5.06 -18.56 -17.28
CA LYS A 66 -5.25 -19.41 -18.47
C LYS A 66 -5.32 -20.91 -18.13
N MET A 67 -5.05 -21.28 -16.88
CA MET A 67 -5.07 -22.68 -16.44
C MET A 67 -6.50 -23.23 -16.45
N SER A 68 -6.66 -24.48 -16.86
CA SER A 68 -7.84 -25.27 -16.60
C SER A 68 -8.05 -25.46 -15.09
N ARG A 69 -9.23 -25.95 -14.68
CA ARG A 69 -9.53 -26.21 -13.27
C ARG A 69 -8.54 -27.20 -12.66
N GLU A 70 -8.18 -28.24 -13.40
CA GLU A 70 -7.27 -29.30 -12.96
C GLU A 70 -5.83 -28.80 -12.85
N GLU A 71 -5.35 -28.01 -13.82
CA GLU A 71 -4.04 -27.36 -13.75
C GLU A 71 -3.96 -26.37 -12.60
N LEU A 72 -5.02 -25.57 -12.38
CA LEU A 72 -5.08 -24.61 -11.29
C LEU A 72 -5.11 -25.31 -9.92
N ARG A 73 -5.78 -26.47 -9.81
CA ARG A 73 -5.74 -27.32 -8.61
C ARG A 73 -4.33 -27.78 -8.30
N ALA A 74 -3.63 -28.33 -9.30
CA ALA A 74 -2.23 -28.74 -9.13
C ALA A 74 -1.31 -27.57 -8.79
N PHE A 75 -1.53 -26.40 -9.39
CA PHE A 75 -0.81 -25.17 -9.07
C PHE A 75 -0.99 -24.76 -7.61
N VAL A 76 -2.23 -24.72 -7.12
CA VAL A 76 -2.54 -24.36 -5.73
C VAL A 76 -1.97 -25.38 -4.76
N GLU A 77 -2.12 -26.67 -5.03
CA GLU A 77 -1.58 -27.75 -4.19
C GLU A 77 -0.05 -27.66 -4.07
N LYS A 78 0.64 -27.40 -5.17
CA LYS A 78 2.10 -27.25 -5.18
C LYS A 78 2.59 -26.02 -4.41
N ASN A 79 1.75 -25.00 -4.22
CA ASN A 79 2.06 -23.77 -3.50
C ASN A 79 1.39 -23.71 -2.10
N ASP A 80 0.77 -24.79 -1.63
CA ASP A 80 0.00 -24.81 -0.38
C ASP A 80 0.84 -24.42 0.85
N ASP A 81 2.07 -24.94 0.96
CA ASP A 81 2.98 -24.57 2.05
C ASP A 81 3.36 -23.09 2.03
N ALA A 82 3.51 -22.50 0.83
CA ALA A 82 3.77 -21.08 0.68
C ALA A 82 2.55 -20.24 1.10
N LEU A 83 1.34 -20.65 0.71
CA LEU A 83 0.09 -19.98 1.10
C LEU A 83 -0.15 -20.04 2.62
N LYS A 84 0.08 -21.21 3.25
CA LYS A 84 0.00 -21.37 4.70
C LYS A 84 1.00 -20.47 5.43
N LEU A 85 2.24 -20.44 4.96
CA LEU A 85 3.25 -19.56 5.53
C LEU A 85 2.91 -18.08 5.33
N ALA A 86 2.36 -17.72 4.17
CA ALA A 86 1.94 -16.36 3.91
C ALA A 86 0.83 -15.92 4.87
N ARG A 87 -0.17 -16.77 5.12
CA ARG A 87 -1.23 -16.52 6.11
C ARG A 87 -0.69 -16.39 7.54
N LEU A 88 0.32 -17.19 7.90
CA LEU A 88 1.03 -17.01 9.17
C LEU A 88 1.70 -15.63 9.24
N GLY A 89 2.37 -15.20 8.17
CA GLY A 89 2.95 -13.86 8.08
C GLY A 89 1.91 -12.74 8.21
N LEU A 90 0.75 -12.88 7.57
CA LEU A 90 -0.38 -11.93 7.68
C LEU A 90 -0.98 -11.86 9.09
N SER A 91 -0.87 -12.93 9.89
CA SER A 91 -1.34 -12.96 11.28
C SER A 91 -0.40 -12.24 12.26
N ARG A 92 0.82 -11.91 11.84
CA ARG A 92 1.86 -11.27 12.66
C ARG A 92 2.00 -9.80 12.33
N GLU A 93 2.53 -9.03 13.27
CA GLU A 93 2.92 -7.65 13.00
C GLU A 93 4.03 -7.63 11.94
N CYS A 94 3.87 -6.79 10.92
CA CYS A 94 4.83 -6.65 9.83
C CYS A 94 5.50 -5.29 9.87
N GLY A 95 6.82 -5.29 9.70
CA GLY A 95 7.62 -4.08 9.48
C GLY A 95 8.73 -4.34 8.50
N VAL A 96 8.85 -3.50 7.46
CA VAL A 96 9.97 -3.57 6.54
C VAL A 96 11.26 -3.21 7.31
N PRO A 97 12.32 -4.04 7.26
CA PRO A 97 13.59 -3.70 7.90
C PRO A 97 14.14 -2.38 7.34
N THR A 98 14.47 -1.42 8.20
CA THR A 98 14.93 -0.08 7.75
C THR A 98 16.37 0.22 8.20
N ASN A 99 17.22 -0.80 8.33
CA ASN A 99 18.68 -0.62 8.42
C ASN A 99 19.25 -0.29 7.02
N VAL A 100 18.78 0.82 6.45
CA VAL A 100 18.94 1.19 5.04
C VAL A 100 20.26 1.90 4.77
N SER A 101 21.22 1.16 4.22
CA SER A 101 22.23 1.67 3.28
C SER A 101 21.70 1.55 1.83
N PRO A 102 22.24 2.28 0.84
CA PRO A 102 21.91 2.06 -0.58
C PRO A 102 22.13 0.61 -1.04
N THR A 103 23.08 -0.10 -0.42
CA THR A 103 23.35 -1.52 -0.68
C THR A 103 22.30 -2.47 -0.10
N TRP A 104 21.44 -2.00 0.81
CA TRP A 104 20.31 -2.75 1.36
C TRP A 104 19.19 -2.95 0.31
N LEU A 105 18.99 -2.01 -0.61
CA LEU A 105 17.90 -2.10 -1.60
C LEU A 105 18.05 -3.30 -2.55
N ASN A 106 19.27 -3.65 -2.96
CA ASN A 106 19.50 -4.63 -4.01
C ASN A 106 19.10 -6.07 -3.60
N PRO A 107 19.50 -6.61 -2.45
CA PRO A 107 19.05 -7.93 -2.01
C PRO A 107 17.54 -7.98 -1.67
N HIS A 108 16.94 -6.87 -1.22
CA HIS A 108 15.53 -6.82 -0.82
C HIS A 108 14.57 -6.41 -1.95
N ALA A 109 15.07 -6.02 -3.12
CA ALA A 109 14.24 -5.82 -4.31
C ALA A 109 13.60 -7.14 -4.79
N GLY A 110 14.27 -8.28 -4.57
CA GLY A 110 13.70 -9.60 -4.82
C GLY A 110 12.49 -9.90 -3.95
N ASP A 111 12.50 -9.43 -2.70
CA ASP A 111 11.39 -9.64 -1.75
C ASP A 111 10.12 -8.92 -2.21
N LEU A 112 10.23 -7.75 -2.85
CA LEU A 112 9.08 -7.04 -3.42
C LEU A 112 8.36 -7.88 -4.47
N SER A 113 9.09 -8.46 -5.41
CA SER A 113 8.53 -9.32 -6.45
C SER A 113 7.97 -10.60 -5.86
N ALA A 114 8.72 -11.24 -4.95
CA ALA A 114 8.30 -12.47 -4.28
C ALA A 114 6.99 -12.28 -3.50
N ILE A 115 6.88 -11.20 -2.72
CA ILE A 115 5.65 -10.88 -1.97
C ILE A 115 4.52 -10.53 -2.94
N LYS A 116 4.77 -9.76 -4.00
CA LYS A 116 3.74 -9.47 -5.01
C LYS A 116 3.20 -10.75 -5.66
N TYR A 117 4.05 -11.74 -5.91
CA TYR A 117 3.61 -13.03 -6.44
C TYR A 117 2.70 -13.78 -5.49
N LEU A 118 2.81 -13.62 -4.17
CA LEU A 118 1.82 -14.16 -3.24
C LEU A 118 0.41 -13.62 -3.49
N ALA A 119 0.26 -12.33 -3.84
CA ALA A 119 -1.06 -11.78 -4.16
C ALA A 119 -1.69 -12.49 -5.37
N TYR A 120 -0.90 -12.78 -6.41
CA TYR A 120 -1.38 -13.55 -7.55
C TYR A 120 -1.69 -15.01 -7.19
N THR A 121 -0.87 -15.65 -6.34
CA THR A 121 -1.12 -17.02 -5.88
C THR A 121 -2.39 -17.12 -5.03
N PHE A 122 -2.65 -16.14 -4.16
CA PHE A 122 -3.93 -16.03 -3.43
C PHE A 122 -5.11 -15.86 -4.39
N VAL A 123 -4.96 -15.05 -5.44
CA VAL A 123 -6.01 -14.92 -6.46
C VAL A 123 -6.18 -16.21 -7.27
N ALA A 124 -5.12 -16.97 -7.52
CA ALA A 124 -5.18 -18.27 -8.16
C ALA A 124 -5.96 -19.29 -7.30
N GLU A 125 -5.69 -19.34 -5.99
CA GLU A 125 -6.44 -20.13 -5.01
C GLU A 125 -7.92 -19.73 -4.98
N GLY A 126 -8.19 -18.42 -4.95
CA GLY A 126 -9.57 -17.93 -4.97
C GLY A 126 -10.30 -18.25 -6.28
N ARG A 127 -9.59 -18.21 -7.42
CA ARG A 127 -10.15 -18.58 -8.72
C ARG A 127 -10.48 -20.07 -8.79
N LEU A 128 -9.65 -20.93 -8.22
CA LEU A 128 -9.96 -22.35 -8.10
C LEU A 128 -11.22 -22.56 -7.28
N ALA A 129 -11.32 -21.89 -6.12
CA ALA A 129 -12.51 -21.94 -5.28
C ALA A 129 -13.77 -21.48 -6.03
N GLU A 130 -13.70 -20.43 -6.86
CA GLU A 130 -14.82 -20.04 -7.72
C GLU A 130 -15.22 -21.15 -8.72
N LEU A 131 -14.25 -21.78 -9.38
CA LEU A 131 -14.51 -22.87 -10.35
C LEU A 131 -15.11 -24.12 -9.69
N GLU A 132 -14.94 -24.27 -8.38
CA GLU A 132 -15.48 -25.35 -7.57
C GLU A 132 -16.77 -24.97 -6.82
N GLY A 133 -17.30 -23.76 -7.06
CA GLY A 133 -18.54 -23.27 -6.42
C GLY A 133 -18.37 -22.88 -4.94
N ARG A 134 -17.14 -22.76 -4.45
CA ARG A 134 -16.80 -22.40 -3.07
C ARG A 134 -16.59 -20.87 -2.93
N SER A 135 -17.64 -20.08 -3.17
CA SER A 135 -17.55 -18.61 -3.19
C SER A 135 -16.98 -17.99 -1.90
N GLY A 136 -17.28 -18.56 -0.72
CA GLY A 136 -16.72 -18.10 0.54
C GLY A 136 -15.20 -18.28 0.63
N ASP A 137 -14.68 -19.37 0.08
CA ASP A 137 -13.24 -19.66 0.06
C ASP A 137 -12.51 -18.75 -0.95
N ALA A 138 -13.19 -18.43 -2.07
CA ALA A 138 -12.72 -17.46 -3.03
C ALA A 138 -12.54 -16.07 -2.40
N VAL A 139 -13.57 -15.59 -1.70
CA VAL A 139 -13.53 -14.30 -0.98
C VAL A 139 -12.39 -14.26 0.03
N ARG A 140 -12.22 -15.31 0.85
CA ARG A 140 -11.14 -15.37 1.83
C ARG A 140 -9.77 -15.20 1.18
N SER A 141 -9.54 -15.90 0.06
CA SER A 141 -8.28 -15.83 -0.68
C SER A 141 -8.06 -14.43 -1.29
N TYR A 142 -9.10 -13.80 -1.84
CA TYR A 142 -9.00 -12.43 -2.35
C TYR A 142 -8.74 -11.40 -1.26
N LEU A 143 -9.36 -11.57 -0.08
CA LEU A 143 -9.09 -10.74 1.09
C LEU A 143 -7.66 -10.92 1.61
N ASP A 144 -7.07 -12.12 1.53
CA ASP A 144 -5.65 -12.33 1.86
C ASP A 144 -4.74 -11.48 0.97
N ALA A 145 -5.03 -11.38 -0.34
CA ALA A 145 -4.29 -10.52 -1.26
C ALA A 145 -4.45 -9.02 -0.92
N VAL A 146 -5.65 -8.57 -0.55
CA VAL A 146 -5.89 -7.19 -0.09
C VAL A 146 -5.12 -6.91 1.22
N HIS A 147 -5.19 -7.84 2.18
CA HIS A 147 -4.51 -7.73 3.46
C HIS A 147 -2.99 -7.66 3.29
N LEU A 148 -2.44 -8.40 2.34
CA LEU A 148 -1.02 -8.32 1.98
C LEU A 148 -0.60 -6.90 1.60
N GLY A 149 -1.40 -6.21 0.80
CA GLY A 149 -1.16 -4.82 0.43
C GLY A 149 -1.13 -3.87 1.63
N HIS A 150 -1.98 -4.10 2.64
CA HIS A 150 -2.07 -3.23 3.82
C HIS A 150 -0.97 -3.49 4.87
N THR A 151 -0.38 -4.69 4.88
CA THR A 151 0.45 -5.15 5.99
C THR A 151 1.93 -5.34 5.62
N ALA A 152 2.23 -5.99 4.49
CA ALA A 152 3.59 -6.41 4.15
C ALA A 152 4.57 -5.26 3.86
N PHE A 153 4.05 -4.06 3.58
CA PHE A 153 4.84 -2.95 3.05
C PHE A 153 4.98 -1.78 4.05
N ARG A 154 4.53 -1.98 5.29
CA ARG A 154 4.55 -0.95 6.34
C ARG A 154 5.97 -0.56 6.72
N GLY A 155 6.20 0.76 6.80
CA GLY A 155 7.51 1.30 7.15
C GLY A 155 8.55 1.25 6.02
N GLY A 156 8.20 0.73 4.84
CA GLY A 156 9.08 0.77 3.67
C GLY A 156 9.15 2.15 3.00
N PRO A 157 10.15 2.40 2.14
CA PRO A 157 10.19 3.59 1.30
C PRO A 157 9.04 3.57 0.26
N MET A 158 8.85 4.66 -0.46
CA MET A 158 7.76 4.88 -1.41
C MET A 158 7.56 3.73 -2.42
N MET A 159 8.64 3.06 -2.83
CA MET A 159 8.60 1.89 -3.71
C MET A 159 7.78 0.73 -3.10
N TRP A 160 7.84 0.50 -1.79
CA TRP A 160 7.04 -0.52 -1.10
C TRP A 160 5.55 -0.17 -1.14
N SER A 161 5.21 1.12 -1.04
CA SER A 161 3.81 1.58 -1.17
C SER A 161 3.25 1.39 -2.58
N LEU A 162 4.07 1.42 -3.63
CA LEU A 162 3.62 1.07 -4.98
C LEU A 162 3.29 -0.42 -5.12
N VAL A 163 4.10 -1.29 -4.51
CA VAL A 163 3.85 -2.74 -4.53
C VAL A 163 2.65 -3.09 -3.63
N ALA A 164 2.49 -2.41 -2.50
CA ALA A 164 1.32 -2.49 -1.64
C ALA A 164 0.03 -2.24 -2.40
N TRP A 165 -0.06 -1.11 -3.10
CA TRP A 165 -1.18 -0.74 -3.95
C TRP A 165 -1.46 -1.80 -5.03
N ALA A 166 -0.41 -2.34 -5.65
CA ALA A 166 -0.57 -3.38 -6.67
C ALA A 166 -1.18 -4.66 -6.08
N CYS A 167 -0.72 -5.13 -4.92
CA CYS A 167 -1.27 -6.30 -4.24
C CYS A 167 -2.74 -6.10 -3.87
N GLU A 168 -3.07 -4.92 -3.36
CA GLU A 168 -4.45 -4.54 -3.04
C GLU A 168 -5.35 -4.58 -4.26
N THR A 169 -4.91 -3.99 -5.38
CA THR A 169 -5.65 -3.98 -6.64
C THR A 169 -5.86 -5.40 -7.18
N ILE A 170 -4.83 -6.24 -7.13
CA ILE A 170 -4.89 -7.66 -7.54
C ILE A 170 -5.99 -8.41 -6.77
N GLY A 171 -6.15 -8.14 -5.47
CA GLY A 171 -7.20 -8.75 -4.65
C GLY A 171 -8.59 -8.14 -4.85
N LEU A 172 -8.70 -6.82 -5.00
CA LEU A 172 -9.99 -6.13 -5.18
C LEU A 172 -10.67 -6.47 -6.51
N ASP A 173 -9.90 -6.67 -7.59
CA ASP A 173 -10.41 -7.03 -8.93
C ASP A 173 -11.35 -8.25 -8.94
N PRO A 174 -10.91 -9.44 -8.50
CA PRO A 174 -11.78 -10.60 -8.44
C PRO A 174 -12.82 -10.51 -7.31
N LEU A 175 -12.51 -9.84 -6.19
CA LEU A 175 -13.47 -9.67 -5.09
C LEU A 175 -14.72 -8.90 -5.54
N GLN A 176 -14.55 -7.84 -6.34
CA GLN A 176 -15.67 -7.08 -6.89
C GLN A 176 -16.56 -7.92 -7.83
N ARG A 177 -16.00 -8.91 -8.53
CA ARG A 177 -16.77 -9.79 -9.43
C ARG A 177 -17.54 -10.86 -8.66
N VAL A 178 -16.98 -11.40 -7.57
CA VAL A 178 -17.59 -12.51 -6.84
C VAL A 178 -18.77 -12.08 -5.95
N ILE A 179 -18.94 -10.78 -5.67
CA ILE A 179 -20.02 -10.28 -4.78
C ILE A 179 -21.42 -10.75 -5.16
N THR A 180 -21.70 -10.89 -6.45
CA THR A 180 -23.01 -11.31 -6.97
C THR A 180 -23.36 -12.75 -6.59
N ARG A 181 -22.35 -13.56 -6.24
CA ARG A 181 -22.47 -14.96 -5.85
C ARG A 181 -22.48 -15.17 -4.33
N LEU A 182 -22.39 -14.11 -3.55
CA LEU A 182 -22.44 -14.18 -2.10
C LEU A 182 -23.88 -14.15 -1.61
N ASP A 183 -24.12 -14.87 -0.50
CA ASP A 183 -25.32 -14.72 0.31
C ASP A 183 -25.19 -13.52 1.27
N ALA A 184 -26.26 -13.22 2.00
CA ALA A 184 -26.29 -12.05 2.88
C ALA A 184 -25.22 -12.12 3.99
N ASN A 185 -25.00 -13.32 4.56
CA ASN A 185 -23.99 -13.54 5.58
C ASN A 185 -22.57 -13.35 5.01
N GLY A 186 -22.28 -13.92 3.85
CA GLY A 186 -21.01 -13.73 3.14
C GLY A 186 -20.74 -12.26 2.83
N CYS A 187 -21.76 -11.51 2.40
CA CYS A 187 -21.64 -10.05 2.22
C CYS A 187 -21.27 -9.36 3.54
N ARG A 188 -21.99 -9.63 4.63
CA ARG A 188 -21.73 -9.02 5.95
C ARG A 188 -20.33 -9.34 6.49
N GLN A 189 -19.88 -10.58 6.36
CA GLN A 189 -18.54 -10.99 6.76
C GLN A 189 -17.46 -10.28 5.93
N THR A 190 -17.68 -10.15 4.62
CA THR A 190 -16.76 -9.46 3.71
C THR A 190 -16.68 -7.96 4.04
N ILE A 191 -17.81 -7.32 4.35
CA ILE A 191 -17.86 -5.92 4.83
C ILE A 191 -16.99 -5.76 6.08
N GLY A 192 -17.21 -6.59 7.10
CA GLY A 192 -16.44 -6.50 8.35
C GLY A 192 -14.93 -6.68 8.14
N ALA A 193 -14.54 -7.57 7.23
CA ALA A 193 -13.13 -7.76 6.87
C ALA A 193 -12.55 -6.52 6.16
N LEU A 194 -13.23 -6.00 5.13
CA LEU A 194 -12.78 -4.81 4.40
C LEU A 194 -12.75 -3.56 5.29
N GLU A 195 -13.74 -3.35 6.15
CA GLU A 195 -13.74 -2.25 7.13
C GLU A 195 -12.54 -2.33 8.08
N THR A 196 -12.20 -3.54 8.54
CA THR A 196 -11.03 -3.78 9.40
C THR A 196 -9.73 -3.47 8.66
N LEU A 197 -9.63 -3.85 7.38
CA LEU A 197 -8.48 -3.51 6.54
C LEU A 197 -8.38 -2.00 6.29
N GLU A 198 -9.50 -1.34 5.97
CA GLU A 198 -9.59 0.12 5.76
C GLU A 198 -9.17 0.92 6.99
N ALA A 199 -9.62 0.51 8.18
CA ALA A 199 -9.25 1.18 9.44
C ALA A 199 -7.72 1.18 9.68
N ASN A 200 -7.02 0.21 9.10
CA ASN A 200 -5.57 0.04 9.23
C ASN A 200 -4.78 0.55 8.01
N ARG A 201 -5.44 1.24 7.06
CA ARG A 201 -4.80 1.75 5.83
C ARG A 201 -3.78 2.84 6.14
N GLY A 202 -2.61 2.75 5.51
CA GLY A 202 -1.60 3.80 5.55
C GLY A 202 -2.02 5.04 4.75
N THR A 203 -1.71 6.22 5.27
CA THR A 203 -1.97 7.50 4.60
C THR A 203 -0.82 7.89 3.67
N TYR A 204 -1.11 8.61 2.59
CA TYR A 204 -0.08 9.20 1.74
C TYR A 204 0.92 10.07 2.52
N ALA A 205 0.44 10.81 3.53
CA ALA A 205 1.30 11.62 4.39
C ALA A 205 2.32 10.76 5.18
N GLN A 206 1.92 9.56 5.65
CA GLN A 206 2.86 8.62 6.28
C GLN A 206 3.91 8.13 5.29
N VAL A 207 3.52 7.78 4.06
CA VAL A 207 4.45 7.34 3.01
C VAL A 207 5.49 8.42 2.71
N ILE A 208 5.07 9.67 2.52
CA ILE A 208 6.00 10.78 2.26
C ILE A 208 6.91 11.05 3.45
N ARG A 209 6.42 10.94 4.69
CA ARG A 209 7.27 11.06 5.88
C ARG A 209 8.33 9.96 5.91
N GLN A 210 7.94 8.72 5.59
CA GLN A 210 8.84 7.57 5.56
C GLN A 210 9.89 7.71 4.45
N GLU A 211 9.47 8.10 3.26
CA GLU A 211 10.37 8.36 2.13
C GLU A 211 11.42 9.44 2.46
N LYS A 212 11.00 10.54 3.08
CA LYS A 212 11.92 11.59 3.54
C LYS A 212 12.86 11.11 4.64
N ALA A 213 12.41 10.22 5.52
CA ALA A 213 13.26 9.63 6.56
C ALA A 213 14.29 8.67 5.95
N TRP A 214 13.87 7.87 4.98
CA TRP A 214 14.70 6.96 4.21
C TRP A 214 15.77 7.70 3.40
N ALA A 215 15.37 8.66 2.56
CA ALA A 215 16.29 9.40 1.69
C ALA A 215 17.39 10.14 2.47
N ARG A 216 17.06 10.68 3.66
CA ARG A 216 18.04 11.31 4.56
C ARG A 216 19.10 10.35 5.09
N LYS A 217 18.71 9.10 5.38
CA LYS A 217 19.59 8.06 5.92
C LYS A 217 20.43 7.43 4.81
N ALA A 218 19.80 7.07 3.69
CA ALA A 218 20.46 6.33 2.62
C ALA A 218 21.37 7.22 1.73
N LEU A 219 20.97 8.47 1.44
CA LEU A 219 21.63 9.31 0.43
C LEU A 219 22.40 10.50 1.02
N GLY A 220 22.44 10.65 2.35
CA GLY A 220 23.22 11.69 3.03
C GLY A 220 22.88 13.11 2.56
N TRP A 221 23.87 13.86 2.09
CA TRP A 221 23.70 15.24 1.60
C TRP A 221 23.07 15.32 0.20
N ARG A 222 23.26 14.31 -0.67
CA ARG A 222 22.63 14.25 -2.00
C ARG A 222 21.11 14.13 -1.89
N GLY A 223 20.64 13.24 -1.02
CA GLY A 223 19.20 13.13 -0.72
C GLY A 223 18.61 14.40 -0.07
N ARG A 224 19.42 15.22 0.61
CA ARG A 224 18.97 16.52 1.11
C ARG A 224 18.74 17.52 -0.02
N ILE A 225 19.64 17.56 -1.01
CA ILE A 225 19.50 18.43 -2.18
C ILE A 225 18.31 17.99 -3.04
N GLU A 226 18.17 16.69 -3.31
CA GLU A 226 17.02 16.14 -4.06
C GLU A 226 15.67 16.38 -3.37
N MET A 227 15.64 16.51 -2.04
CA MET A 227 14.42 16.90 -1.31
C MET A 227 14.13 18.40 -1.33
N LEU A 228 15.16 19.24 -1.50
CA LEU A 228 15.04 20.70 -1.57
C LEU A 228 14.69 21.18 -2.98
N VAL A 229 15.14 20.45 -3.99
CA VAL A 229 14.80 20.70 -5.38
C VAL A 229 13.56 19.87 -5.70
N GLU A 230 12.41 20.51 -5.97
CA GLU A 230 11.25 19.82 -6.53
C GLU A 230 11.56 19.35 -7.95
N VAL A 231 12.27 18.24 -8.06
CA VAL A 231 12.54 17.60 -9.35
C VAL A 231 11.19 17.17 -9.92
N LYS A 232 10.83 17.70 -11.09
CA LYS A 232 9.52 17.48 -11.73
C LYS A 232 9.10 16.00 -11.78
N GLU A 233 10.03 15.10 -12.06
CA GLU A 233 9.80 13.64 -12.10
C GLU A 233 9.45 13.04 -10.73
N LEU A 234 10.09 13.51 -9.65
CA LEU A 234 9.75 13.08 -8.28
C LEU A 234 8.38 13.62 -7.87
N THR A 235 8.05 14.86 -8.26
CA THR A 235 6.73 15.45 -8.03
C THR A 235 5.64 14.66 -8.75
N LYS A 236 5.86 14.31 -10.03
CA LYS A 236 4.93 13.48 -10.80
C LYS A 236 4.72 12.11 -10.15
N THR A 237 5.79 11.40 -9.81
CA THR A 237 5.71 10.06 -9.18
C THR A 237 4.93 10.09 -7.86
N ARG A 238 5.14 11.14 -7.06
CA ARG A 238 4.43 11.36 -5.80
C ARG A 238 2.93 11.63 -6.02
N LEU A 239 2.59 12.46 -7.00
CA LEU A 239 1.20 12.72 -7.36
C LEU A 239 0.51 11.47 -7.91
N ASP A 240 1.19 10.71 -8.77
CA ASP A 240 0.69 9.45 -9.31
C ASP A 240 0.45 8.41 -8.21
N LEU A 241 1.34 8.33 -7.21
CA LEU A 241 1.14 7.48 -6.05
C LEU A 241 -0.05 7.95 -5.20
N LYS A 242 -0.17 9.24 -4.91
CA LYS A 242 -1.32 9.78 -4.18
C LYS A 242 -2.63 9.39 -4.87
N LYS A 243 -2.71 9.65 -6.18
CA LYS A 243 -3.88 9.30 -6.99
C LYS A 243 -4.19 7.80 -6.89
N LYS A 244 -3.19 6.92 -7.08
CA LYS A 244 -3.37 5.46 -6.96
C LYS A 244 -3.90 5.04 -5.58
N MET A 245 -3.37 5.62 -4.51
CA MET A 245 -3.83 5.34 -3.15
C MET A 245 -5.27 5.81 -2.91
N ASP A 246 -5.61 7.01 -3.38
CA ASP A 246 -6.96 7.55 -3.26
C ASP A 246 -7.95 6.70 -4.09
N ASP A 247 -7.63 6.39 -5.35
CA ASP A 247 -8.45 5.57 -6.25
C ASP A 247 -8.71 4.18 -5.64
N SER A 248 -7.69 3.55 -5.05
CA SER A 248 -7.81 2.24 -4.40
C SER A 248 -8.69 2.30 -3.15
N ALA A 249 -8.53 3.33 -2.31
CA ALA A 249 -9.36 3.55 -1.14
C ALA A 249 -10.83 3.81 -1.53
N THR A 250 -11.08 4.63 -2.54
CA THR A 250 -12.42 4.87 -3.08
C THR A 250 -13.04 3.55 -3.55
N ARG A 251 -12.27 2.75 -4.31
CA ARG A 251 -12.75 1.47 -4.83
C ARG A 251 -13.10 0.47 -3.72
N SER A 252 -12.26 0.35 -2.70
CA SER A 252 -12.53 -0.51 -1.53
C SER A 252 -13.80 -0.07 -0.80
N ARG A 253 -14.01 1.23 -0.63
CA ARG A 253 -15.21 1.79 0.03
C ARG A 253 -16.48 1.63 -0.79
N VAL A 254 -16.41 1.81 -2.11
CA VAL A 254 -17.53 1.50 -3.02
C VAL A 254 -17.89 0.02 -2.93
N LEU A 255 -16.91 -0.87 -2.90
CA LEU A 255 -17.14 -2.30 -2.75
C LEU A 255 -17.83 -2.65 -1.42
N ILE A 256 -17.45 -2.01 -0.33
CA ILE A 256 -18.14 -2.13 0.97
C ILE A 256 -19.63 -1.74 0.84
N ILE A 257 -19.93 -0.65 0.12
CA ILE A 257 -21.31 -0.20 -0.12
C ILE A 257 -22.06 -1.21 -1.00
N ASP A 258 -21.46 -1.69 -2.09
CA ASP A 258 -22.07 -2.68 -2.98
C ASP A 258 -22.42 -3.97 -2.24
N LEU A 259 -21.54 -4.43 -1.33
CA LEU A 259 -21.80 -5.57 -0.46
C LEU A 259 -22.95 -5.30 0.51
N ALA A 260 -23.04 -4.09 1.08
CA ALA A 260 -24.13 -3.72 1.99
C ALA A 260 -25.48 -3.66 1.28
N VAL A 261 -25.51 -3.06 0.08
CA VAL A 261 -26.67 -3.04 -0.81
C VAL A 261 -27.11 -4.47 -1.14
N ARG A 262 -26.16 -5.33 -1.50
CA ARG A 262 -26.45 -6.73 -1.82
C ARG A 262 -26.99 -7.51 -0.62
N ALA A 263 -26.40 -7.35 0.56
CA ALA A 263 -26.89 -7.97 1.78
C ALA A 263 -28.33 -7.52 2.09
N TYR A 264 -28.62 -6.21 1.98
CA TYR A 264 -29.95 -5.68 2.17
C TYR A 264 -30.96 -6.27 1.17
N GLU A 265 -30.60 -6.29 -0.12
CA GLU A 265 -31.46 -6.83 -1.16
C GLU A 265 -31.80 -8.31 -0.94
N LEU A 266 -30.81 -9.10 -0.52
CA LEU A 266 -31.00 -10.52 -0.22
C LEU A 266 -31.90 -10.75 1.01
N GLU A 267 -31.85 -9.88 2.02
CA GLU A 267 -32.63 -10.02 3.25
C GLU A 267 -34.04 -9.41 3.17
N LYS A 268 -34.21 -8.33 2.40
CA LYS A 268 -35.46 -7.56 2.31
C LYS A 268 -36.22 -7.80 1.01
N GLY A 269 -35.59 -8.39 -0.01
CA GLY A 269 -36.20 -8.66 -1.31
C GLY A 269 -36.34 -7.43 -2.21
N GLU A 270 -35.80 -6.27 -1.80
CA GLU A 270 -35.77 -5.04 -2.60
C GLU A 270 -34.46 -4.27 -2.39
N ARG A 271 -34.07 -3.41 -3.33
CA ARG A 271 -32.89 -2.55 -3.18
C ARG A 271 -33.14 -1.41 -2.18
N PRO A 272 -32.15 -1.04 -1.35
CA PRO A 272 -32.27 0.12 -0.47
C PRO A 272 -32.38 1.40 -1.32
N LYS A 273 -33.12 2.40 -0.83
CA LYS A 273 -33.37 3.67 -1.55
C LYS A 273 -32.55 4.85 -1.03
N ASN A 274 -31.92 4.70 0.13
CA ASN A 274 -31.13 5.73 0.80
C ASN A 274 -30.24 5.13 1.89
N TRP A 275 -29.33 5.94 2.42
CA TRP A 275 -28.38 5.54 3.46
C TRP A 275 -29.00 5.07 4.78
N SER A 276 -30.18 5.58 5.16
CA SER A 276 -30.82 5.21 6.43
C SER A 276 -31.28 3.76 6.49
N LEU A 277 -31.38 3.11 5.32
CA LEU A 277 -31.70 1.67 5.21
C LEU A 277 -30.46 0.78 5.33
N LEU A 278 -29.26 1.36 5.21
CA LEU A 278 -27.98 0.65 5.33
C LEU A 278 -27.25 0.92 6.64
N VAL A 279 -27.39 2.12 7.21
CA VAL A 279 -26.71 2.54 8.44
C VAL A 279 -27.70 2.53 9.61
N PRO A 280 -27.37 1.93 10.77
CA PRO A 280 -26.10 1.28 11.12
C PRO A 280 -26.06 -0.24 10.83
N ASP A 281 -27.14 -0.81 10.31
CA ASP A 281 -27.36 -2.27 10.34
C ASP A 281 -26.48 -3.08 9.38
N TYR A 282 -26.06 -2.49 8.26
CA TYR A 282 -25.19 -3.12 7.25
C TYR A 282 -23.84 -2.42 7.12
N LEU A 283 -23.80 -1.11 7.42
CA LEU A 283 -22.62 -0.28 7.42
C LEU A 283 -22.51 0.45 8.77
N ARG A 284 -21.31 0.54 9.34
CA ARG A 284 -21.11 1.27 10.62
C ARG A 284 -21.40 2.76 10.50
N SER A 285 -21.05 3.35 9.36
CA SER A 285 -21.28 4.74 8.99
C SER A 285 -21.24 4.88 7.47
N ILE A 286 -21.67 6.03 6.94
CA ILE A 286 -21.49 6.33 5.52
C ILE A 286 -19.98 6.43 5.24
N PRO A 287 -19.43 5.67 4.28
CA PRO A 287 -18.01 5.80 3.93
C PRO A 287 -17.73 7.18 3.36
N HIS A 288 -16.64 7.81 3.78
CA HIS A 288 -16.22 9.10 3.23
C HIS A 288 -15.38 8.91 1.95
N ASP A 289 -15.38 9.89 1.07
CA ASP A 289 -14.49 10.00 -0.07
C ASP A 289 -13.06 10.37 0.42
N PRO A 290 -12.00 9.63 0.02
CA PRO A 290 -10.64 9.87 0.47
C PRO A 290 -10.01 11.16 -0.08
N VAL A 291 -10.57 11.73 -1.15
CA VAL A 291 -10.12 12.97 -1.80
C VAL A 291 -10.79 14.19 -1.17
N THR A 292 -12.12 14.17 -1.00
CA THR A 292 -12.88 15.33 -0.50
C THR A 292 -13.08 15.31 1.02
N GLY A 293 -13.05 14.13 1.65
CA GLY A 293 -13.37 13.95 3.07
C GLY A 293 -14.86 14.02 3.41
N THR A 294 -15.74 14.17 2.41
CA THR A 294 -17.20 14.17 2.57
C THR A 294 -17.77 12.77 2.38
N ASP A 295 -19.07 12.59 2.62
CA ASP A 295 -19.76 11.34 2.27
C ASP A 295 -19.53 10.97 0.80
N LEU A 296 -19.27 9.68 0.57
CA LEU A 296 -19.04 9.14 -0.76
C LEU A 296 -20.36 9.15 -1.53
N ALA A 297 -20.36 9.75 -2.73
CA ALA A 297 -21.54 9.79 -3.58
C ALA A 297 -21.87 8.38 -4.09
N TYR A 298 -23.09 7.91 -3.83
CA TYR A 298 -23.57 6.61 -4.28
C TYR A 298 -24.99 6.73 -4.83
N SER A 299 -25.26 6.07 -5.95
CA SER A 299 -26.59 5.98 -6.55
C SER A 299 -27.18 4.60 -6.26
N PHE A 300 -28.31 4.60 -5.56
CA PHE A 300 -29.02 3.39 -5.12
C PHE A 300 -29.76 2.65 -6.25
#